data_AF-A0A1I4I7Q7-F1
#
_entry.id   AF-A0A1I4I7Q7-F1
#
_cell.length_a   1.000
_cell.length_b   1.000
_cell.length_c   1.000
_cell.angle_alpha   90.00
_cell.angle_beta   90.00
_cell.angle_gamma   90.00
#
_symmetry.space_group_name_H-M   'P 1'
#
loop_
_entity.id
_entity.type
_entity.pdbx_description
1 polymer ?
#
loop_
_entity_poly.entity_id
_entity_poly.type
_entity_poly.pdbx_seq_one_letter_code
_entity_poly.pdbx_strand_id
1 'polypeptide(L)'
;MATDKKFDDLNVRRVEAILLQHEIARVYFQGELYSRDGGRLTALTIDTLNVGKLELDEVRCGRLFMIPDGSVVWALAVGENQGTPAGLDVRSASPLLAEGEQNSAIVYRGEAGPEVWLDALHIHRMMLAEHAPERLGTVAFGLMAVTAFRLGFEWISLFAAGHGPLPPEHSDAFVGYLVWPKFGFDAEVNAVELNRRPINGLANCHTVQDILTLEADWWCHNGTARAMRFDLAPGSRSWSILLHYLYKNLAGD
;
A
#
# COMPACT_ATOMS: atom_id res chain seq x y z
N MET A 1 18.00 0.20 11.72
CA MET A 1 18.95 -0.12 10.62
C MET A 1 19.19 1.16 9.82
N ALA A 2 20.41 1.44 9.37
CA ALA A 2 20.65 2.59 8.48
C ALA A 2 20.06 2.26 7.10
N THR A 3 19.20 3.12 6.57
CA THR A 3 18.66 3.01 5.21
C THR A 3 19.80 2.74 4.22
N ASP A 4 19.67 1.74 3.35
CA ASP A 4 20.69 1.45 2.33
C ASP A 4 20.80 2.66 1.40
N LYS A 5 21.84 3.46 1.66
CA LYS A 5 22.07 4.73 0.97
C LYS A 5 22.24 4.53 -0.53
N LYS A 6 22.85 3.42 -0.96
CA LYS A 6 23.05 3.13 -2.38
C LYS A 6 21.71 2.84 -3.06
N PHE A 7 20.84 2.04 -2.42
CA PHE A 7 19.52 1.76 -2.94
C PHE A 7 18.63 3.02 -2.95
N ASP A 8 18.68 3.84 -1.88
CA ASP A 8 17.96 5.13 -1.81
C ASP A 8 18.38 6.07 -2.95
N ASP A 9 19.69 6.28 -3.13
CA ASP A 9 20.25 7.18 -4.14
C ASP A 9 19.95 6.74 -5.58
N LEU A 10 20.03 5.44 -5.86
CA LEU A 10 19.87 4.91 -7.22
C LEU A 10 18.40 4.72 -7.62
N ASN A 11 17.49 4.48 -6.67
CA ASN A 11 16.12 4.09 -6.96
C ASN A 11 15.10 5.01 -6.28
N VAL A 12 15.06 5.02 -4.94
CA VAL A 12 13.98 5.64 -4.17
C VAL A 12 13.92 7.15 -4.40
N ARG A 13 15.06 7.87 -4.38
CA ARG A 13 15.10 9.30 -4.68
C ARG A 13 14.63 9.64 -6.10
N ARG A 14 14.96 8.79 -7.07
CA ARG A 14 14.60 9.02 -8.47
C ARG A 14 13.11 8.84 -8.69
N VAL A 15 12.53 7.76 -8.16
CA VAL A 15 11.09 7.51 -8.29
C VAL A 15 10.28 8.52 -7.48
N GLU A 16 10.78 8.95 -6.32
CA GLU A 16 10.16 10.02 -5.55
C GLU A 16 10.14 11.33 -6.35
N ALA A 17 11.22 11.71 -7.03
CA ALA A 17 11.23 12.90 -7.86
C ALA A 17 10.14 12.86 -8.95
N ILE A 18 9.92 11.71 -9.59
CA ILE A 18 8.84 11.51 -10.56
C ILE A 18 7.47 11.64 -9.89
N LEU A 19 7.28 10.96 -8.75
CA LEU A 19 6.03 11.02 -7.98
C LEU A 19 5.69 12.46 -7.59
N LEU A 20 6.66 13.22 -7.07
CA LEU A 20 6.46 14.60 -6.62
C LEU A 20 6.26 15.60 -7.77
N GLN A 21 6.73 15.28 -8.97
CA GLN A 21 6.47 16.09 -10.17
C GLN A 21 5.08 15.81 -10.76
N HIS A 22 4.52 14.63 -10.51
CA HIS A 22 3.20 14.26 -10.99
C HIS A 22 2.11 15.16 -10.41
N GLU A 23 1.13 15.53 -11.25
CA GLU A 23 0.04 16.45 -10.90
C GLU A 23 -0.69 16.03 -9.62
N ILE A 24 -1.04 14.74 -9.50
CA ILE A 24 -1.68 14.19 -8.29
C ILE A 24 -0.91 14.51 -7.01
N ALA A 25 0.41 14.34 -6.98
CA ALA A 25 1.18 14.64 -5.77
C ALA A 25 1.16 16.15 -5.46
N ARG A 26 1.28 16.98 -6.49
CA ARG A 26 1.29 18.44 -6.40
C ARG A 26 -0.05 19.04 -5.96
N VAL A 27 -1.15 18.36 -6.28
CA VAL A 27 -2.51 18.82 -5.97
C VAL A 27 -3.03 18.22 -4.66
N TYR A 28 -2.67 16.97 -4.36
CA TYR A 28 -3.31 16.21 -3.27
C TYR A 28 -2.35 15.71 -2.18
N PHE A 29 -1.04 15.95 -2.23
CA PHE A 29 -0.11 15.46 -1.22
C PHE A 29 0.92 16.52 -0.78
N GLN A 30 0.42 17.72 -0.53
CA GLN A 30 1.14 18.91 -0.06
C GLN A 30 1.03 19.14 1.46
N GLY A 31 0.21 18.35 2.17
CA GLY A 31 0.10 18.41 3.63
C GLY A 31 -0.98 19.36 4.13
N GLU A 32 -2.08 19.52 3.39
CA GLU A 32 -3.24 20.28 3.87
C GLU A 32 -4.25 19.34 4.54
N LEU A 33 -4.00 18.99 5.79
CA LEU A 33 -4.79 18.03 6.56
C LEU A 33 -5.50 18.71 7.73
N TYR A 34 -6.66 18.16 8.11
CA TYR A 34 -7.50 18.72 9.16
C TYR A 34 -7.82 17.68 10.23
N SER A 35 -7.93 18.09 11.49
CA SER A 35 -8.42 17.25 12.59
C SER A 35 -9.95 17.28 12.68
N ARG A 36 -10.55 16.35 13.44
CA ARG A 36 -12.01 16.25 13.60
C ARG A 36 -12.69 17.47 14.23
N ASP A 37 -11.93 18.30 14.93
CA ASP A 37 -12.39 19.58 15.50
C ASP A 37 -12.36 20.73 14.47
N GLY A 38 -11.93 20.46 13.23
CA GLY A 38 -11.82 21.43 12.14
C GLY A 38 -10.50 22.23 12.15
N GLY A 39 -9.61 21.99 13.11
CA GLY A 39 -8.27 22.57 13.12
C GLY A 39 -7.37 22.00 12.02
N ARG A 40 -6.34 22.75 11.61
CA ARG A 40 -5.28 22.20 10.74
C ARG A 40 -4.44 21.20 11.54
N LEU A 41 -4.26 20.00 11.00
CA LEU A 41 -3.36 18.99 11.56
C LEU A 41 -1.93 19.33 11.15
N THR A 42 -1.12 19.82 12.09
CA THR A 42 0.28 20.20 11.83
C THR A 42 1.27 19.06 12.09
N ALA A 43 0.93 18.13 12.97
CA ALA A 43 1.75 16.97 13.28
C ALA A 43 0.91 15.78 13.77
N LEU A 44 1.43 14.57 13.55
CA LEU A 44 0.94 13.32 14.12
C LEU A 44 2.11 12.55 14.75
N THR A 45 1.97 12.14 16.01
CA THR A 45 2.96 11.29 16.68
C THR A 45 2.61 9.83 16.53
N ILE A 46 3.57 9.01 16.13
CA ILE A 46 3.47 7.55 16.10
C ILE A 46 4.60 6.93 16.92
N ASP A 47 4.36 5.74 17.47
CA ASP A 47 5.39 4.98 18.16
C ASP A 47 6.14 4.07 17.18
N THR A 48 7.47 4.08 17.23
CA THR A 48 8.36 3.25 16.40
C THR A 48 9.42 2.59 17.28
N LEU A 49 9.90 1.42 16.90
CA LEU A 49 10.98 0.72 17.61
C LEU A 49 12.31 1.47 17.53
N ASN A 50 12.59 2.11 16.39
CA ASN A 50 13.87 2.77 16.16
C ASN A 50 14.04 4.08 16.94
N VAL A 51 12.96 4.87 17.10
CA VAL A 51 13.02 6.25 17.64
C VAL A 51 12.18 6.42 18.89
N GLY A 52 11.37 5.43 19.28
CA GLY A 52 10.40 5.55 20.36
C GLY A 52 9.18 6.35 19.88
N LYS A 53 9.26 7.68 19.93
CA LYS A 53 8.21 8.58 19.39
C LYS A 53 8.71 9.29 18.15
N LEU A 54 8.02 9.08 17.04
CA LEU A 54 8.28 9.75 15.78
C LEU A 54 7.18 10.77 15.51
N GLU A 55 7.57 12.04 15.42
CA GLU A 55 6.68 13.11 14.97
C GLU A 55 6.70 13.21 13.45
N LEU A 56 5.53 13.10 12.84
CA LEU A 56 5.31 13.27 11.41
C LEU A 56 4.71 14.65 11.18
N ASP A 57 5.35 15.46 10.34
CA ASP A 57 4.70 16.65 9.80
C ASP A 57 3.50 16.28 8.91
N GLU A 58 2.69 17.28 8.59
CA GLU A 58 1.48 17.14 7.77
C GLU A 58 1.73 16.48 6.39
N VAL A 59 2.87 16.75 5.76
CA VAL A 59 3.25 16.15 4.47
C VAL A 59 3.58 14.67 4.62
N ARG A 60 4.40 14.32 5.61
CA ARG A 60 4.77 12.93 5.90
C ARG A 60 3.56 12.13 6.36
N CYS A 61 2.66 12.73 7.13
CA CYS A 61 1.39 12.12 7.51
C CYS A 61 0.56 11.78 6.26
N GLY A 62 0.35 12.76 5.37
CA GLY A 62 -0.37 12.57 4.11
C GLY A 62 0.19 11.43 3.26
N ARG A 63 1.52 11.42 3.10
CA ARG A 63 2.21 10.42 2.27
C ARG A 63 2.25 9.03 2.90
N LEU A 64 2.59 8.93 4.19
CA LEU A 64 2.72 7.65 4.88
C LEU A 64 1.39 6.90 5.00
N PHE A 65 0.27 7.62 5.13
CA PHE A 65 -1.05 7.04 5.33
C PHE A 65 -1.96 7.13 4.09
N MET A 66 -1.42 7.55 2.95
CA MET A 66 -2.17 7.71 1.69
C MET A 66 -3.37 8.67 1.83
N ILE A 67 -3.21 9.73 2.62
CA ILE A 67 -4.25 10.70 2.92
C ILE A 67 -4.08 11.92 2.00
N PRO A 68 -5.03 12.17 1.09
CA PRO A 68 -4.96 13.34 0.23
C PRO A 68 -5.26 14.63 0.99
N ASP A 69 -4.81 15.76 0.46
CA ASP A 69 -5.11 17.10 0.97
C ASP A 69 -6.63 17.36 1.02
N GLY A 70 -7.05 18.21 1.95
CA GLY A 70 -8.45 18.49 2.26
C GLY A 70 -9.14 17.42 3.11
N SER A 71 -8.42 16.37 3.54
CA SER A 71 -8.98 15.30 4.34
C SER A 71 -9.08 15.65 5.83
N VAL A 72 -10.11 15.10 6.48
CA VAL A 72 -10.23 15.07 7.94
C VAL A 72 -9.57 13.79 8.46
N VAL A 73 -8.67 13.91 9.42
CA VAL A 73 -7.78 12.86 9.91
C VAL A 73 -7.97 12.65 11.41
N TRP A 74 -7.89 11.39 11.84
CA TRP A 74 -7.83 11.02 13.26
C TRP A 74 -7.12 9.68 13.43
N ALA A 75 -6.59 9.44 14.63
CA ALA A 75 -5.89 8.20 14.95
C ALA A 75 -6.49 7.54 16.20
N LEU A 76 -6.57 6.21 16.20
CA LEU A 76 -7.17 5.41 17.27
C LEU A 76 -6.30 4.18 17.54
N ALA A 77 -6.11 3.82 18.81
CA ALA A 77 -5.54 2.52 19.14
C ALA A 77 -6.58 1.43 18.87
N VAL A 78 -6.18 0.38 18.13
CA VAL A 78 -7.04 -0.75 17.79
C VAL A 78 -6.41 -2.06 18.24
N GLY A 79 -7.26 -3.00 18.65
CA GLY A 79 -6.86 -4.38 18.91
C GLY A 79 -6.84 -5.22 17.63
N GLU A 80 -6.28 -6.42 17.72
CA GLU A 80 -6.27 -7.37 16.61
C GLU A 80 -7.69 -7.85 16.28
N ASN A 81 -8.03 -7.92 14.99
CA ASN A 81 -9.35 -8.38 14.55
C ASN A 81 -9.29 -8.98 13.13
N GLN A 82 -9.67 -10.25 12.98
CA GLN A 82 -9.84 -10.94 11.69
C GLN A 82 -8.67 -10.71 10.70
N GLY A 83 -7.42 -10.81 11.15
CA GLY A 83 -6.23 -10.60 10.32
C GLY A 83 -5.79 -9.15 10.16
N THR A 84 -6.51 -8.20 10.76
CA THR A 84 -6.06 -6.81 10.95
C THR A 84 -5.20 -6.75 12.22
N PRO A 85 -3.96 -6.23 12.18
CA PRO A 85 -3.08 -6.19 13.34
C PRO A 85 -3.52 -5.15 14.37
N ALA A 86 -3.16 -5.38 15.64
CA ALA A 86 -3.27 -4.37 16.69
C ALA A 86 -2.24 -3.25 16.47
N GLY A 87 -2.63 -1.99 16.68
CA GLY A 87 -1.75 -0.86 16.42
C GLY A 87 -2.44 0.50 16.51
N LEU A 88 -1.80 1.52 15.93
CA LEU A 88 -2.38 2.85 15.78
C LEU A 88 -2.99 2.96 14.37
N ASP A 89 -4.32 2.94 14.32
CA ASP A 89 -5.10 3.09 13.10
C ASP A 89 -5.29 4.58 12.78
N VAL A 90 -4.61 5.05 11.73
CA VAL A 90 -4.76 6.41 11.20
C VAL A 90 -5.80 6.37 10.09
N ARG A 91 -6.88 7.12 10.30
CA ARG A 91 -8.03 7.16 9.40
C ARG A 91 -8.20 8.55 8.80
N SER A 92 -8.75 8.57 7.60
CA SER A 92 -9.15 9.82 6.96
C SER A 92 -10.46 9.71 6.21
N ALA A 93 -11.23 10.80 6.25
CA ALA A 93 -12.37 11.03 5.37
C ALA A 93 -11.99 12.11 4.34
N SER A 94 -12.33 11.86 3.07
CA SER A 94 -12.03 12.76 1.95
C SER A 94 -13.15 12.67 0.91
N PRO A 95 -13.47 13.76 0.19
CA PRO A 95 -14.36 13.71 -0.96
C PRO A 95 -13.89 12.75 -2.07
N LEU A 96 -12.60 12.39 -2.10
CA LEU A 96 -12.03 11.46 -3.08
C LEU A 96 -12.31 9.98 -2.76
N LEU A 97 -12.94 9.70 -1.63
CA LEU A 97 -13.35 8.35 -1.23
C LEU A 97 -14.80 8.09 -1.60
N ALA A 98 -15.14 6.82 -1.80
CA ALA A 98 -16.52 6.42 -2.05
C ALA A 98 -17.45 6.87 -0.91
N GLU A 99 -18.74 7.05 -1.20
CA GLU A 99 -19.69 7.60 -0.23
C GLU A 99 -19.75 6.74 1.04
N GLY A 100 -19.62 7.38 2.21
CA GLY A 100 -19.60 6.71 3.51
C GLY A 100 -18.33 5.93 3.83
N GLU A 101 -17.37 5.88 2.92
CA GLU A 101 -16.10 5.18 3.11
C GLU A 101 -15.03 6.06 3.77
N GLN A 102 -14.05 5.40 4.37
CA GLN A 102 -12.88 6.02 4.97
C GLN A 102 -11.61 5.28 4.51
N ASN A 103 -10.53 6.01 4.33
CA ASN A 103 -9.21 5.43 4.11
C ASN A 103 -8.56 5.19 5.48
N SER A 104 -7.80 4.10 5.61
CA SER A 104 -7.21 3.72 6.89
C SER A 104 -5.94 2.90 6.67
N ALA A 105 -4.89 3.28 7.42
CA ALA A 105 -3.66 2.53 7.52
C ALA A 105 -3.19 2.46 8.98
N ILE A 106 -2.73 1.29 9.38
CA ILE A 106 -2.36 0.97 10.76
C ILE A 106 -0.84 0.89 10.86
N VAL A 107 -0.26 1.67 11.78
CA VAL A 107 1.10 1.47 12.25
C VAL A 107 1.08 0.36 13.29
N TYR A 108 1.85 -0.70 13.08
CA TYR A 108 1.91 -1.81 14.02
C TYR A 108 3.31 -2.41 14.12
N ARG A 109 3.50 -3.26 15.12
CA ARG A 109 4.70 -4.07 15.27
C ARG A 109 4.39 -5.49 14.82
N GLY A 110 5.14 -5.98 13.85
CA GLY A 110 5.01 -7.35 13.37
C GLY A 110 6.20 -8.20 13.79
N GLU A 111 5.94 -9.49 13.96
CA GLU A 111 6.97 -10.48 14.23
C GLU A 111 7.65 -10.93 12.92
N ALA A 112 8.99 -10.93 12.90
CA ALA A 112 9.81 -11.35 11.76
C ALA A 112 10.64 -12.61 12.06
N GLY A 113 10.15 -13.42 13.00
CA GLY A 113 10.84 -14.56 13.58
C GLY A 113 10.80 -14.49 15.11
N PRO A 114 11.24 -15.55 15.81
CA PRO A 114 11.13 -15.65 17.25
C PRO A 114 11.74 -14.42 17.94
N GLU A 115 10.92 -13.68 18.67
CA GLU A 115 11.29 -12.51 19.47
C GLU A 115 11.82 -11.29 18.67
N VAL A 116 11.72 -11.30 17.34
CA VAL A 116 12.13 -10.16 16.50
C VAL A 116 10.89 -9.37 16.10
N TRP A 117 10.75 -8.17 16.68
CA TRP A 117 9.69 -7.22 16.33
C TRP A 117 10.23 -6.16 15.39
N LEU A 118 9.43 -5.81 14.38
CA LEU A 118 9.75 -4.82 13.36
C LEU A 118 8.57 -3.89 13.15
N ASP A 119 8.85 -2.62 12.83
CA ASP A 119 7.81 -1.64 12.50
C ASP A 119 7.25 -1.92 11.10
N ALA A 120 5.93 -1.99 10.99
CA ALA A 120 5.22 -2.30 9.76
C ALA A 120 3.97 -1.44 9.58
N LEU A 121 3.47 -1.38 8.34
CA LEU A 121 2.22 -0.73 7.99
C LEU A 121 1.20 -1.77 7.51
N HIS A 122 -0.07 -1.55 7.79
CA HIS A 122 -1.17 -2.32 7.24
C HIS A 122 -2.18 -1.40 6.60
N ILE A 123 -2.37 -1.49 5.28
CA ILE A 123 -3.45 -0.78 4.58
C ILE A 123 -4.74 -1.53 4.90
N HIS A 124 -5.53 -0.98 5.80
CA HIS A 124 -6.74 -1.61 6.29
C HIS A 124 -7.92 -1.39 5.33
N ARG A 125 -8.03 -0.17 4.78
CA ARG A 125 -9.14 0.17 3.89
C ARG A 125 -8.74 1.27 2.92
N MET A 126 -9.07 1.07 1.65
CA MET A 126 -8.93 2.06 0.60
C MET A 126 -10.04 1.88 -0.43
N MET A 127 -10.99 2.82 -0.47
CA MET A 127 -12.13 2.81 -1.38
C MET A 127 -12.24 4.18 -2.05
N LEU A 128 -11.77 4.27 -3.28
CA LEU A 128 -11.81 5.51 -4.05
C LEU A 128 -13.20 5.73 -4.66
N ALA A 129 -13.63 6.98 -4.75
CA ALA A 129 -14.82 7.33 -5.51
C ALA A 129 -14.59 7.16 -7.02
N GLU A 130 -15.66 6.98 -7.80
CA GLU A 130 -15.57 6.92 -9.26
C GLU A 130 -14.96 8.18 -9.88
N HIS A 131 -15.21 9.34 -9.26
CA HIS A 131 -14.67 10.63 -9.70
C HIS A 131 -13.27 10.92 -9.14
N ALA A 132 -12.68 10.01 -8.36
CA ALA A 132 -11.32 10.19 -7.89
C ALA A 132 -10.38 10.27 -9.10
N PRO A 133 -9.40 11.19 -9.09
CA PRO A 133 -8.48 11.35 -10.19
C PRO A 133 -7.80 10.05 -10.59
N GLU A 134 -7.62 9.84 -11.89
CA GLU A 134 -6.86 8.70 -12.39
C GLU A 134 -5.47 8.65 -11.73
N ARG A 135 -5.00 7.44 -11.44
CA ARG A 135 -3.70 7.19 -10.80
C ARG A 135 -3.56 7.74 -9.37
N LEU A 136 -4.62 8.24 -8.73
CA LEU A 136 -4.57 8.66 -7.32
C LEU A 136 -3.97 7.56 -6.44
N GLY A 137 -4.48 6.33 -6.56
CA GLY A 137 -3.95 5.20 -5.78
C GLY A 137 -2.52 4.80 -6.13
N THR A 138 -2.11 4.95 -7.39
CA THR A 138 -0.72 4.71 -7.83
C THR A 138 0.24 5.68 -7.16
N VAL A 139 -0.07 6.98 -7.22
CA VAL A 139 0.79 8.02 -6.64
C VAL A 139 0.77 7.95 -5.11
N ALA A 140 -0.40 7.77 -4.52
CA ALA A 140 -0.56 7.64 -3.07
C ALA A 140 0.27 6.46 -2.53
N PHE A 141 0.16 5.28 -3.13
CA PHE A 141 0.94 4.11 -2.69
C PHE A 141 2.44 4.29 -2.94
N GLY A 142 2.84 4.86 -4.09
CA GLY A 142 4.25 5.15 -4.36
C GLY A 142 4.86 6.08 -3.30
N LEU A 143 4.15 7.14 -2.91
CA LEU A 143 4.56 8.05 -1.85
C LEU A 143 4.60 7.36 -0.47
N MET A 144 3.64 6.48 -0.18
CA MET A 144 3.65 5.65 1.04
C MET A 144 4.89 4.76 1.10
N ALA A 145 5.18 4.00 0.04
CA ALA A 145 6.33 3.09 0.02
C ALA A 145 7.67 3.83 0.20
N VAL A 146 7.85 4.96 -0.48
CA VAL A 146 9.03 5.83 -0.32
C VAL A 146 9.15 6.35 1.12
N THR A 147 8.06 6.87 1.67
CA THR A 147 8.04 7.46 3.01
C THR A 147 8.30 6.37 4.07
N ALA A 148 7.63 5.23 3.96
CA ALA A 148 7.79 4.09 4.86
C ALA A 148 9.23 3.58 4.88
N PHE A 149 9.85 3.39 3.71
CA PHE A 149 11.24 2.97 3.59
C PHE A 149 12.22 3.93 4.30
N ARG A 150 12.04 5.24 4.14
CA ARG A 150 12.92 6.23 4.77
C ARG A 150 12.69 6.38 6.27
N LEU A 151 11.50 6.05 6.74
CA LEU A 151 11.20 5.98 8.16
C LEU A 151 11.63 4.65 8.80
N GLY A 152 12.14 3.70 8.01
CA GLY A 152 12.66 2.43 8.49
C GLY A 152 11.59 1.38 8.78
N PHE A 153 10.43 1.47 8.13
CA PHE A 153 9.45 0.39 8.11
C PHE A 153 9.94 -0.77 7.25
N GLU A 154 9.60 -1.99 7.66
CA GLU A 154 10.15 -3.22 7.07
C GLU A 154 9.22 -3.83 6.03
N TRP A 155 7.91 -3.61 6.15
CA TRP A 155 6.94 -3.97 5.11
C TRP A 155 5.63 -3.22 5.22
N ILE A 156 4.84 -3.33 4.15
CA ILE A 156 3.45 -2.90 4.09
C ILE A 156 2.60 -4.15 3.83
N SER A 157 1.55 -4.37 4.59
CA SER A 157 0.62 -5.49 4.44
C SER A 157 -0.78 -5.00 4.12
N LEU A 158 -1.62 -5.89 3.58
CA LEU A 158 -3.05 -5.64 3.36
C LEU A 158 -3.78 -6.95 3.13
N PHE A 159 -5.11 -6.90 3.15
CA PHE A 159 -5.96 -7.94 2.59
C PHE A 159 -6.47 -7.52 1.20
N ALA A 160 -6.02 -8.22 0.16
CA ALA A 160 -6.32 -7.87 -1.23
C ALA A 160 -7.71 -8.37 -1.64
N ALA A 161 -8.76 -7.69 -1.18
CA ALA A 161 -10.15 -8.11 -1.37
C ALA A 161 -10.55 -8.32 -2.85
N GLY A 162 -11.58 -9.14 -3.08
CA GLY A 162 -12.11 -9.47 -4.41
C GLY A 162 -11.79 -10.87 -4.90
N HIS A 163 -12.29 -11.21 -6.09
CA HIS A 163 -11.97 -12.46 -6.77
C HIS A 163 -12.26 -12.36 -8.26
N GLY A 164 -11.65 -13.25 -9.03
CA GLY A 164 -11.93 -13.43 -10.45
C GLY A 164 -13.02 -14.49 -10.70
N PRO A 165 -13.69 -14.43 -11.86
CA PRO A 165 -13.70 -13.31 -12.80
C PRO A 165 -14.51 -12.14 -12.23
N LEU A 166 -14.15 -10.91 -12.59
CA LEU A 166 -14.95 -9.74 -12.24
C LEU A 166 -16.30 -9.78 -12.97
N PRO A 167 -17.43 -9.58 -12.28
CA PRO A 167 -18.73 -9.50 -12.94
C PRO A 167 -18.78 -8.28 -13.87
N PRO A 168 -19.38 -8.37 -15.07
CA PRO A 168 -19.42 -7.25 -16.03
C PRO A 168 -20.14 -6.00 -15.52
N GLU A 169 -21.03 -6.13 -14.53
CA GLU A 169 -21.99 -5.07 -14.14
C GLU A 169 -21.98 -4.73 -12.64
N HIS A 170 -21.03 -5.26 -11.84
CA HIS A 170 -20.98 -4.98 -10.40
C HIS A 170 -19.92 -3.92 -10.08
N SER A 171 -20.33 -2.64 -10.06
CA SER A 171 -19.52 -1.50 -9.58
C SER A 171 -18.96 -1.71 -8.18
N ASP A 172 -19.64 -2.52 -7.37
CA ASP A 172 -19.33 -2.75 -5.96
C ASP A 172 -18.35 -3.92 -5.74
N ALA A 173 -17.88 -4.56 -6.82
CA ALA A 173 -16.92 -5.65 -6.72
C ALA A 173 -15.55 -5.13 -6.29
N PHE A 174 -15.01 -5.65 -5.19
CA PHE A 174 -13.62 -5.36 -4.81
C PHE A 174 -12.64 -5.88 -5.88
N VAL A 175 -11.67 -5.05 -6.25
CA VAL A 175 -10.65 -5.37 -7.26
C VAL A 175 -9.24 -5.49 -6.69
N GLY A 176 -9.11 -5.50 -5.36
CA GLY A 176 -7.82 -5.50 -4.65
C GLY A 176 -6.90 -6.65 -5.06
N TYR A 177 -7.42 -7.87 -5.21
CA TYR A 177 -6.64 -9.05 -5.66
C TYR A 177 -5.96 -8.84 -7.02
N LEU A 178 -6.53 -7.98 -7.88
CA LEU A 178 -6.00 -7.67 -9.21
C LEU A 178 -5.09 -6.44 -9.20
N VAL A 179 -5.37 -5.47 -8.33
CA VAL A 179 -4.66 -4.19 -8.27
C VAL A 179 -3.36 -4.30 -7.47
N TRP A 180 -3.42 -4.78 -6.24
CA TRP A 180 -2.27 -4.74 -5.32
C TRP A 180 -1.04 -5.50 -5.84
N PRO A 181 -1.17 -6.66 -6.51
CA PRO A 181 -0.01 -7.31 -7.11
C PRO A 181 0.70 -6.48 -8.19
N LYS A 182 0.00 -5.60 -8.91
CA LYS A 182 0.63 -4.71 -9.90
C LYS A 182 1.61 -3.74 -9.26
N PHE A 183 1.42 -3.43 -7.98
CA PHE A 183 2.31 -2.59 -7.19
C PHE A 183 3.41 -3.37 -6.49
N GLY A 184 3.52 -4.70 -6.69
CA GLY A 184 4.58 -5.52 -6.09
C GLY A 184 4.22 -6.15 -4.74
N PHE A 185 2.96 -6.09 -4.33
CA PHE A 185 2.47 -6.96 -3.25
C PHE A 185 2.51 -8.41 -3.70
N ASP A 186 2.94 -9.31 -2.82
CA ASP A 186 2.99 -10.73 -3.10
C ASP A 186 2.40 -11.54 -1.94
N ALA A 187 2.02 -12.78 -2.26
CA ALA A 187 1.55 -13.76 -1.31
C ALA A 187 1.77 -15.16 -1.86
N GLU A 188 1.93 -16.12 -0.96
CA GLU A 188 1.92 -17.52 -1.33
C GLU A 188 0.59 -17.92 -1.99
N VAL A 189 0.68 -18.86 -2.91
CA VAL A 189 -0.47 -19.46 -3.57
C VAL A 189 -0.65 -20.88 -3.07
N ASN A 190 -1.88 -21.22 -2.71
CA ASN A 190 -2.18 -22.55 -2.26
C ASN A 190 -2.12 -23.53 -3.44
N ALA A 191 -1.30 -24.57 -3.33
CA ALA A 191 -1.19 -25.61 -4.36
C ALA A 191 -2.54 -26.25 -4.72
N VAL A 192 -3.50 -26.32 -3.78
CA VAL A 192 -4.85 -26.81 -4.02
C VAL A 192 -5.62 -25.91 -5.01
N GLU A 193 -5.41 -24.59 -4.98
CA GLU A 193 -6.03 -23.64 -5.92
C GLU A 193 -5.51 -23.87 -7.34
N LEU A 194 -4.19 -24.03 -7.48
CA LEU A 194 -3.54 -24.33 -8.75
C LEU A 194 -3.97 -25.69 -9.31
N ASN A 195 -4.11 -26.70 -8.45
CA ASN A 195 -4.54 -28.04 -8.85
C ASN A 195 -6.01 -28.11 -9.27
N ARG A 196 -6.88 -27.22 -8.77
CA ARG A 196 -8.29 -27.17 -9.19
C ARG A 196 -8.48 -26.63 -10.59
N ARG A 197 -7.53 -25.84 -11.11
CA ARG A 197 -7.56 -25.26 -12.45
C ARG A 197 -6.17 -25.35 -13.09
N PRO A 198 -5.70 -26.59 -13.37
CA PRO A 198 -4.32 -26.82 -13.76
C PRO A 198 -4.04 -26.27 -15.16
N ILE A 199 -2.95 -25.52 -15.29
CA ILE A 199 -2.32 -25.17 -16.56
C ILE A 199 -0.86 -25.62 -16.47
N ASN A 200 -0.35 -26.22 -17.55
CA ASN A 200 0.97 -26.87 -17.60
C ASN A 200 2.15 -25.94 -17.25
N GLY A 201 1.94 -24.62 -17.16
CA GLY A 201 2.93 -23.62 -16.74
C GLY A 201 2.89 -23.22 -15.25
N LEU A 202 1.80 -23.48 -14.52
CA LEU A 202 1.61 -22.96 -13.16
C LEU A 202 1.97 -23.94 -12.04
N ALA A 203 2.31 -25.19 -12.36
CA ALA A 203 2.56 -26.24 -11.37
C ALA A 203 3.72 -25.92 -10.40
N ASN A 204 4.66 -25.06 -10.81
CA ASN A 204 5.82 -24.65 -10.02
C ASN A 204 5.69 -23.22 -9.47
N CYS A 205 4.53 -22.57 -9.62
CA CYS A 205 4.33 -21.25 -9.04
C CYS A 205 4.13 -21.38 -7.52
N HIS A 206 4.84 -20.54 -6.77
CA HIS A 206 4.72 -20.49 -5.32
C HIS A 206 4.02 -19.23 -4.86
N THR A 207 4.12 -18.15 -5.63
CA THR A 207 3.53 -16.85 -5.27
C THR A 207 2.64 -16.28 -6.36
N VAL A 208 1.83 -15.28 -5.99
CA VAL A 208 0.98 -14.56 -6.94
C VAL A 208 1.82 -13.90 -8.03
N GLN A 209 2.99 -13.37 -7.68
CA GLN A 209 3.90 -12.78 -8.67
C GLN A 209 4.47 -13.81 -9.66
N ASP A 210 4.65 -15.07 -9.25
CA ASP A 210 5.05 -16.14 -10.18
C ASP A 210 3.96 -16.39 -11.22
N ILE A 211 2.70 -16.46 -10.76
CA ILE A 211 1.55 -16.60 -11.65
C ILE A 211 1.45 -15.40 -12.59
N LEU A 212 1.56 -14.18 -12.09
CA LEU A 212 1.48 -12.98 -12.93
C LEU A 212 2.60 -12.89 -13.97
N THR A 213 3.76 -13.45 -13.67
CA THR A 213 4.89 -13.49 -14.61
C THR A 213 4.63 -14.49 -15.75
N LEU A 214 3.93 -15.59 -15.48
CA LEU A 214 3.72 -16.67 -16.44
C LEU A 214 2.35 -16.59 -17.15
N GLU A 215 1.27 -16.35 -16.41
CA GLU A 215 -0.13 -16.41 -16.85
C GLU A 215 -0.98 -15.33 -16.16
N ALA A 216 -0.73 -14.06 -16.45
CA ALA A 216 -1.48 -12.94 -15.86
C ALA A 216 -3.00 -13.03 -16.11
N ASP A 217 -3.40 -13.50 -17.30
CA ASP A 217 -4.81 -13.70 -17.65
C ASP A 217 -5.47 -14.77 -16.78
N TRP A 218 -4.72 -15.82 -16.38
CA TRP A 218 -5.23 -16.80 -15.44
C TRP A 218 -5.53 -16.15 -14.09
N TRP A 219 -4.63 -15.30 -13.58
CA TRP A 219 -4.88 -14.60 -12.32
C TRP A 219 -6.11 -13.70 -12.39
N CYS A 220 -6.33 -13.02 -13.52
CA CYS A 220 -7.52 -12.18 -13.72
C CYS A 220 -8.84 -12.95 -13.57
N HIS A 221 -8.88 -14.22 -14.02
CA HIS A 221 -10.11 -15.03 -14.00
C HIS A 221 -10.24 -15.95 -12.79
N ASN A 222 -9.13 -16.20 -12.07
CA ASN A 222 -9.08 -17.24 -11.04
C ASN A 222 -8.51 -16.74 -9.71
N GLY A 223 -7.92 -15.55 -9.69
CA GLY A 223 -7.31 -14.97 -8.51
C GLY A 223 -8.34 -14.72 -7.40
N THR A 224 -7.87 -14.82 -6.16
CA THR A 224 -8.73 -14.76 -4.98
C THR A 224 -8.13 -13.85 -3.93
N ALA A 225 -9.00 -13.26 -3.11
CA ALA A 225 -8.59 -12.43 -2.00
C ALA A 225 -7.67 -13.16 -1.03
N ARG A 226 -6.65 -12.46 -0.56
CA ARG A 226 -5.70 -12.97 0.43
C ARG A 226 -4.92 -11.84 1.09
N ALA A 227 -4.33 -12.16 2.24
CA ALA A 227 -3.31 -11.30 2.83
C ALA A 227 -2.09 -11.24 1.90
N MET A 228 -1.59 -10.05 1.64
CA MET A 228 -0.39 -9.82 0.82
C MET A 228 0.58 -8.88 1.54
N ARG A 229 1.84 -8.95 1.14
CA ARG A 229 2.91 -8.12 1.69
C ARG A 229 3.73 -7.48 0.58
N PHE A 230 4.07 -6.22 0.78
CA PHE A 230 5.09 -5.48 0.04
C PHE A 230 6.33 -5.40 0.93
N ASP A 231 7.42 -6.04 0.49
CA ASP A 231 8.68 -6.05 1.22
C ASP A 231 9.47 -4.75 0.97
N LEU A 232 9.75 -3.99 2.03
CA LEU A 232 10.48 -2.73 1.93
C LEU A 232 12.00 -2.91 1.95
N ALA A 233 12.51 -4.13 2.14
CA ALA A 233 13.95 -4.39 2.11
C ALA A 233 14.59 -3.88 0.81
N PRO A 234 15.77 -3.22 0.88
CA PRO A 234 16.49 -2.75 -0.29
C PRO A 234 16.68 -3.86 -1.35
N GLY A 235 16.26 -3.60 -2.58
CA GLY A 235 16.39 -4.55 -3.69
C GLY A 235 15.39 -5.72 -3.67
N SER A 236 14.35 -5.67 -2.83
CA SER A 236 13.28 -6.68 -2.83
C SER A 236 12.60 -6.81 -4.20
N ARG A 237 11.96 -7.96 -4.44
CA ARG A 237 11.11 -8.18 -5.63
C ARG A 237 9.97 -7.15 -5.68
N SER A 238 9.38 -6.83 -4.52
CA SER A 238 8.34 -5.82 -4.37
C SER A 238 8.78 -4.46 -4.89
N TRP A 239 9.95 -3.98 -4.48
CA TRP A 239 10.53 -2.74 -5.01
C TRP A 239 10.78 -2.80 -6.51
N SER A 240 11.36 -3.88 -7.01
CA SER A 240 11.63 -4.03 -8.44
C SER A 240 10.36 -3.91 -9.29
N ILE A 241 9.26 -4.52 -8.84
CA ILE A 241 7.96 -4.44 -9.51
C ILE A 241 7.39 -3.03 -9.42
N LEU A 242 7.37 -2.42 -8.24
CA LEU A 242 6.83 -1.07 -8.06
C LEU A 242 7.59 -0.04 -8.88
N LEU A 243 8.92 -0.07 -8.87
CA LEU A 243 9.75 0.85 -9.65
C LEU A 243 9.44 0.71 -11.13
N HIS A 244 9.44 -0.52 -11.67
CA HIS A 244 9.09 -0.76 -13.07
C HIS A 244 7.67 -0.25 -13.39
N TYR A 245 6.70 -0.53 -12.53
CA TYR A 245 5.33 -0.04 -12.68
C TYR A 245 5.28 1.50 -12.72
N LEU A 246 5.92 2.18 -11.77
CA LEU A 246 5.90 3.64 -11.67
C LEU A 246 6.63 4.31 -12.85
N TYR A 247 7.80 3.79 -13.26
CA TYR A 247 8.50 4.31 -14.43
C TYR A 247 7.63 4.18 -15.69
N LYS A 248 7.07 3.00 -15.95
CA LYS A 248 6.21 2.76 -17.11
C LYS A 248 4.96 3.65 -17.12
N ASN A 249 4.39 3.94 -15.96
CA ASN A 249 3.09 4.60 -15.86
C ASN A 249 3.15 6.12 -15.64
N LEU A 250 4.24 6.63 -15.08
CA LEU A 250 4.34 8.03 -14.64
C LEU A 250 5.51 8.79 -15.29
N ALA A 251 6.55 8.11 -15.77
CA ALA A 251 7.71 8.80 -16.34
C ALA A 251 7.47 9.29 -17.78
N GLY A 252 6.45 8.77 -18.46
CA GLY A 252 6.23 8.99 -19.89
C GLY A 252 7.33 8.33 -20.75
N ASP A 253 6.94 7.71 -21.85
CA ASP A 253 7.84 7.55 -23.01
C ASP A 253 7.93 8.88 -23.78
#